data_AF-A0AAN5D366-F1
#
_entry.id   AF-A0AAN5D366-F1
#
_cell.length_a   1.000
_cell.length_b   1.000
_cell.length_c   1.000
_cell.angle_alpha   90.00
_cell.angle_beta   90.00
_cell.angle_gamma   90.00
#
_symmetry.space_group_name_H-M   'P 1'
#
loop_
_entity.id
_entity.type
_entity.pdbx_description
1 polymer ?
#
loop_
_entity_poly.entity_id
_entity_poly.type
_entity_poly.pdbx_seq_one_letter_code
_entity_poly.pdbx_strand_id
1 'polypeptide(L)'
;VLIVEGKKLHLNKDYLSTHSPVFSDLFFGEFSEKGKEEFELEGVVYEEFLDILNVIHPDLTAIRADSVAHILKLADQFQIKDQFLTRSAHANCSSLVLLRWR
;
A
#
# COMPACT_ATOMS: atom_id res chain seq x y z
N VAL A 1 9.52 -4.36 11.09
CA VAL A 1 10.03 -4.97 9.85
C VAL A 1 8.86 -5.62 9.15
N LEU A 2 8.79 -5.50 7.84
CA LEU A 2 7.78 -6.16 7.03
C LEU A 2 8.48 -7.12 6.07
N ILE A 3 8.03 -8.37 5.98
CA ILE A 3 8.63 -9.42 5.18
C ILE A 3 7.72 -9.62 3.96
N VAL A 4 8.27 -9.44 2.76
CA VAL A 4 7.56 -9.68 1.50
C VAL A 4 8.41 -10.62 0.66
N GLU A 5 7.87 -11.77 0.28
CA GLU A 5 8.64 -12.83 -0.40
C GLU A 5 9.96 -13.19 0.31
N GLY A 6 9.95 -13.27 1.64
CA GLY A 6 11.14 -13.54 2.44
C GLY A 6 12.15 -12.39 2.54
N LYS A 7 11.89 -11.24 1.91
CA LYS A 7 12.74 -10.04 1.99
C LYS A 7 12.27 -9.09 3.08
N LYS A 8 13.20 -8.68 3.94
CA LYS A 8 12.94 -7.76 5.06
C LYS A 8 12.96 -6.30 4.61
N LEU A 9 11.89 -5.57 4.89
CA LEU A 9 11.71 -4.15 4.65
C LEU A 9 11.61 -3.40 5.98
N HIS A 10 12.47 -2.40 6.14
CA HIS A 10 12.44 -1.49 7.28
C HIS A 10 11.67 -0.23 6.89
N LEU A 11 10.47 -0.10 7.43
CA LEU A 11 9.52 0.98 7.12
C LEU A 11 8.96 1.55 8.41
N ASN A 12 8.49 2.79 8.35
CA ASN A 12 7.84 3.43 9.50
C ASN A 12 6.40 2.90 9.64
N LYS A 13 6.17 2.04 10.64
CA LYS A 13 4.86 1.41 10.91
C LYS A 13 3.75 2.44 11.11
N ASP A 14 4.04 3.50 11.86
CA ASP A 14 3.08 4.56 12.19
C ASP A 14 2.61 5.33 10.95
N TYR A 15 3.56 5.57 10.03
CA TYR A 15 3.29 6.22 8.75
C TYR A 15 2.37 5.36 7.87
N LEU A 16 2.71 4.08 7.70
CA LEU A 16 1.88 3.13 6.95
C LEU A 16 0.47 3.01 7.54
N SER A 17 0.33 2.90 8.87
CA SER A 17 -0.96 2.85 9.55
C SER A 17 -1.80 4.11 9.35
N THR A 18 -1.17 5.28 9.28
CA THR A 18 -1.88 6.56 9.03
C THR A 18 -2.46 6.61 7.62
N HIS A 19 -1.75 6.02 6.66
CA HIS A 19 -2.11 6.01 5.24
C HIS A 19 -3.03 4.85 4.83
N SER A 20 -3.09 3.79 5.63
CA SER A 20 -3.89 2.60 5.37
C SER A 20 -4.45 2.03 6.68
N PRO A 21 -5.79 1.90 6.81
CA PRO A 21 -6.38 1.23 7.95
C PRO A 21 -5.99 -0.26 8.01
N VAL A 22 -5.75 -0.90 6.86
CA VAL A 22 -5.29 -2.31 6.81
C VAL A 22 -3.94 -2.48 7.51
N PHE A 23 -2.98 -1.57 7.27
CA PHE A 23 -1.71 -1.59 8.00
C PHE A 23 -1.86 -1.23 9.47
N SER A 24 -2.82 -0.36 9.81
CA SER A 24 -3.15 -0.06 11.20
C SER A 24 -3.64 -1.31 11.94
N ASP A 25 -4.57 -2.07 11.37
CA ASP A 25 -5.03 -3.33 11.94
C ASP A 25 -3.93 -4.40 11.95
N LEU A 26 -3.08 -4.44 10.93
CA LEU A 26 -1.95 -5.39 10.89
C LEU A 26 -0.94 -5.12 12.01
N PHE A 27 -0.56 -3.85 12.24
CA PHE A 27 0.48 -3.49 13.20
C PHE A 27 -0.04 -3.24 14.61
N PHE A 28 -1.24 -2.68 14.74
CA PHE A 28 -1.83 -2.23 16.01
C PHE A 28 -3.18 -2.87 16.33
N GLY A 29 -3.70 -3.73 15.46
CA GLY A 29 -4.96 -4.42 15.71
C GLY A 29 -4.84 -5.46 16.83
N GLU A 30 -5.99 -5.97 17.27
CA GLU A 30 -6.08 -6.91 18.40
C GLU A 30 -5.35 -8.25 18.13
N PHE A 31 -5.19 -8.58 16.84
CA PHE A 31 -4.44 -9.74 16.32
C PHE A 31 -3.00 -9.41 15.92
N SER A 32 -2.55 -8.17 16.12
CA SER A 32 -1.13 -7.84 16.06
C SER A 32 -0.44 -8.75 17.06
N GLU A 33 0.21 -9.80 16.56
CA GLU A 33 0.77 -10.88 17.35
C GLU A 33 1.64 -10.27 18.43
N LYS A 34 1.11 -10.21 19.67
CA LYS A 34 1.58 -9.29 20.72
C LYS A 34 3.10 -9.44 20.91
N GLY A 35 3.85 -8.46 20.39
CA GLY A 35 5.31 -8.40 20.49
C GLY A 35 6.10 -8.85 19.25
N LYS A 36 5.46 -9.22 18.13
CA LYS A 36 6.19 -9.46 16.87
C LYS A 36 6.62 -8.14 16.25
N GLU A 37 7.93 -8.03 16.04
CA GLU A 37 8.52 -6.87 15.37
C GLU A 37 8.55 -7.04 13.85
N GLU A 38 8.24 -8.24 13.36
CA GLU A 38 8.28 -8.69 11.97
C GLU A 38 6.89 -9.17 11.53
N PHE A 39 6.38 -8.62 10.43
CA PHE A 39 5.08 -8.95 9.84
C PHE A 39 5.27 -9.48 8.43
N GLU A 40 4.76 -10.66 8.11
CA GLU A 40 4.86 -11.23 6.77
C GLU A 40 3.61 -10.91 5.95
N LEU A 41 3.82 -10.40 4.73
CA LEU A 41 2.75 -10.24 3.75
C LEU A 41 2.80 -11.41 2.77
N GLU A 42 1.81 -12.29 2.89
CA GLU A 42 1.61 -13.37 1.94
C GLU A 42 0.78 -12.90 0.73
N GLY A 43 1.12 -13.37 -0.46
CA GLY A 43 0.38 -13.05 -1.69
C GLY A 43 0.67 -11.68 -2.30
N VAL A 44 1.76 -11.02 -1.89
CA VAL A 44 2.22 -9.75 -2.46
C VAL A 44 3.61 -9.95 -3.05
N VAL A 45 3.82 -9.51 -4.29
CA VAL A 45 5.14 -9.52 -4.92
C VAL A 45 5.96 -8.35 -4.38
N TYR A 46 7.24 -8.60 -4.06
CA TYR A 46 8.14 -7.60 -3.48
C TYR A 46 8.25 -6.35 -4.35
N GLU A 47 8.35 -6.51 -5.66
CA GLU A 47 8.47 -5.40 -6.62
C GLU A 47 7.19 -4.56 -6.67
N GLU A 48 6.02 -5.20 -6.67
CA GLU A 48 4.73 -4.49 -6.66
C GLU A 48 4.52 -3.73 -5.33
N PHE A 49 5.02 -4.28 -4.22
CA PHE A 49 4.96 -3.60 -2.92
C PHE A 49 5.87 -2.37 -2.86
N LEU A 50 7.07 -2.45 -3.45
CA LEU A 50 7.96 -1.29 -3.58
C LEU A 50 7.32 -0.16 -4.40
N ASP A 51 6.61 -0.51 -5.46
CA ASP A 51 5.87 0.45 -6.27
C ASP A 51 4.79 1.17 -5.46
N ILE A 52 4.08 0.47 -4.57
CA ILE A 52 3.18 1.11 -3.61
C ILE A 52 3.92 2.02 -2.64
N LEU A 53 5.06 1.58 -2.11
CA LEU A 53 5.83 2.41 -1.19
C LEU A 53 6.30 3.70 -1.87
N ASN A 54 6.61 3.69 -3.16
CA ASN A 54 6.89 4.90 -3.94
C ASN A 54 5.68 5.84 -4.02
N VAL A 55 4.45 5.31 -4.04
CA VAL A 55 3.23 6.11 -4.07
C VAL A 55 2.96 6.78 -2.73
N ILE A 56 3.16 6.04 -1.63
CA ILE A 56 2.99 6.58 -0.27
C ILE A 56 4.15 7.51 0.08
N HIS A 57 5.36 7.20 -0.40
CA HIS A 57 6.59 7.92 -0.11
C HIS A 57 7.25 8.38 -1.43
N PRO A 58 6.87 9.56 -1.95
CA PRO A 58 7.28 10.04 -3.29
C PRO A 58 8.79 10.21 -3.48
N ASP A 59 9.59 10.20 -2.41
CA ASP A 59 11.05 10.25 -2.47
C ASP A 59 11.71 8.95 -2.96
N LEU A 60 11.01 7.81 -3.00
CA LEU A 60 11.67 6.52 -3.11
C LEU A 60 12.05 6.08 -4.54
N THR A 61 11.33 6.44 -5.61
CA THR A 61 11.68 6.23 -7.04
C THR A 61 10.53 6.70 -7.96
N ALA A 62 10.83 7.02 -9.22
CA ALA A 62 9.82 7.33 -10.23
C ALA A 62 8.91 6.12 -10.53
N ILE A 63 7.61 6.28 -10.32
CA ILE A 63 6.59 5.27 -10.69
C ILE A 63 6.60 5.10 -12.20
N ARG A 64 6.76 3.86 -12.66
CA ARG A 64 6.67 3.53 -14.09
C ARG A 64 5.22 3.43 -14.52
N ALA A 65 4.92 3.85 -15.75
CA ALA A 65 3.56 3.82 -16.27
C ALA A 65 2.98 2.40 -16.39
N ASP A 66 3.84 1.40 -16.65
CA ASP A 66 3.45 -0.01 -16.66
C ASP A 66 3.06 -0.53 -15.26
N SER A 67 3.58 0.09 -14.20
CA SER A 67 3.30 -0.30 -12.82
C SER A 67 1.96 0.20 -12.28
N VAL A 68 1.33 1.16 -12.96
CA VAL A 68 0.11 1.84 -12.46
C VAL A 68 -1.04 0.87 -12.25
N ALA A 69 -1.16 -0.17 -13.09
CA ALA A 69 -2.26 -1.13 -13.01
C ALA A 69 -2.20 -1.97 -11.72
N HIS A 70 -1.03 -2.51 -11.37
CA HIS A 70 -0.89 -3.28 -10.13
C HIS A 70 -0.87 -2.38 -8.90
N ILE A 71 -0.30 -1.18 -8.98
CA ILE A 71 -0.37 -0.18 -7.92
C ILE A 71 -1.82 0.09 -7.56
N LEU A 72 -2.69 0.31 -8.55
CA LEU A 72 -4.10 0.59 -8.31
C LEU A 72 -4.81 -0.60 -7.65
N LYS A 73 -4.53 -1.81 -8.13
CA LYS A 73 -5.08 -3.05 -7.56
C LYS A 73 -4.67 -3.23 -6.09
N LEU A 74 -3.38 -3.13 -5.81
CA LEU A 74 -2.86 -3.31 -4.45
C LEU A 74 -3.25 -2.13 -3.54
N ALA A 75 -3.38 -0.92 -4.06
CA ALA A 75 -3.81 0.23 -3.26
C ALA A 75 -5.28 0.11 -2.84
N ASP A 76 -6.14 -0.43 -3.69
CA ASP A 76 -7.51 -0.82 -3.30
C ASP A 76 -7.49 -1.95 -2.26
N GLN A 77 -6.65 -2.98 -2.46
CA GLN A 77 -6.50 -4.09 -1.52
C GLN A 77 -6.07 -3.63 -0.12
N PHE A 78 -5.10 -2.72 -0.04
CA PHE A 78 -4.59 -2.17 1.21
C PHE A 78 -5.36 -0.92 1.68
N GLN A 79 -6.40 -0.50 0.97
CA GLN A 79 -7.18 0.71 1.28
C GLN A 79 -6.30 1.95 1.53
N ILE A 80 -5.25 2.13 0.73
CA ILE A 80 -4.38 3.30 0.85
C ILE A 80 -5.20 4.53 0.47
N LYS A 81 -5.25 5.53 1.35
CA LYS A 81 -6.11 6.71 1.18
C LYS A 81 -5.91 7.36 -0.19
N ASP A 82 -7.05 7.52 -0.87
CA ASP A 82 -7.23 7.91 -2.27
C ASP A 82 -6.54 9.23 -2.68
N GLN A 83 -6.15 10.08 -1.73
CA GLN A 83 -5.60 11.42 -2.00
C GLN A 83 -4.37 11.43 -2.93
N PHE A 84 -3.65 10.31 -3.04
CA PHE A 84 -2.51 10.15 -3.96
C PHE A 84 -2.91 9.56 -5.32
N LEU A 85 -3.93 8.68 -5.36
CA LEU A 85 -4.39 8.01 -6.58
C LEU A 85 -5.28 8.90 -7.46
N THR A 86 -5.97 9.88 -6.88
CA THR A 86 -6.78 10.85 -7.64
C THR A 86 -5.94 11.70 -8.58
N ARG A 87 -4.62 11.82 -8.34
CA ARG A 87 -3.68 12.49 -9.26
C ARG A 87 -3.34 11.65 -10.49
N SER A 88 -3.17 10.32 -10.34
CA SER A 88 -2.87 9.41 -11.45
C SER A 88 -4.11 8.96 -12.23
N ALA A 89 -5.27 8.86 -11.55
CA ALA A 89 -6.54 8.48 -12.19
C ALA A 89 -7.12 9.58 -13.08
N HIS A 90 -6.76 10.85 -12.88
CA HIS A 90 -7.18 11.94 -13.77
C HIS A 90 -6.53 11.86 -15.17
N ALA A 91 -5.43 11.12 -15.32
CA ALA A 91 -4.76 10.93 -16.61
C ALA A 91 -5.33 9.75 -17.41
N ASN A 92 -6.07 8.83 -16.78
CA ASN A 92 -6.66 7.68 -17.47
C ASN A 92 -7.85 7.14 -16.67
N CYS A 93 -9.02 7.16 -17.32
CA CYS A 93 -10.28 6.54 -16.88
C CYS A 93 -11.27 7.47 -16.13
N SER A 94 -12.11 8.15 -16.91
CA SER A 94 -13.50 8.36 -16.54
C SER A 94 -14.16 7.01 -16.16
N SER A 95 -14.96 7.03 -15.09
CA SER A 95 -16.08 6.10 -14.81
C SER A 95 -15.98 5.03 -13.71
N LEU A 96 -14.90 4.87 -12.92
CA LEU A 96 -14.90 3.81 -11.87
C LEU A 96 -14.76 4.25 -10.40
N VAL A 97 -14.55 5.53 -10.09
CA VAL A 97 -14.46 6.00 -8.68
C VAL A 97 -15.80 6.50 -8.11
N LEU A 98 -16.93 5.93 -8.54
CA LEU A 98 -18.27 6.31 -8.04
C LEU A 98 -19.01 5.21 -7.28
N LEU A 99 -18.42 4.04 -7.05
CA LEU A 99 -19.12 2.91 -6.41
C LEU A 99 -18.60 2.50 -5.03
N ARG A 100 -17.90 3.39 -4.32
CA ARG A 100 -17.53 3.14 -2.90
C ARG A 100 -17.80 4.33 -1.97
N TRP A 101 -18.88 5.06 -2.24
CA TRP A 101 -19.56 5.92 -1.27
C TRP A 101 -21.07 5.71 -1.39
N ARG A 102 -21.58 4.68 -0.72
CA ARG A 102 -22.96 4.61 -0.27
C ARG A 102 -23.00 4.02 1.13
#